data_AF-A0A3M1FSJ6-F1
#
_entry.id   AF-A0A3M1FSJ6-F1
#
_cell.length_a   1.000
_cell.length_b   1.000
_cell.length_c   1.000
_cell.angle_alpha   90.00
_cell.angle_beta   90.00
_cell.angle_gamma   90.00
#
_symmetry.space_group_name_H-M   'P 1'
#
loop_
_entity.id
_entity.type
_entity.pdbx_description
1 polymer ?
#
loop_
_entity_poly.entity_id
_entity_poly.type
_entity_poly.pdbx_seq_one_letter_code
_entity_poly.pdbx_strand_id
1 'polypeptide(L)'
;MDKVVFVLGAHRSGTSLVSAAVHSMGFELGGDFESANEENPKGFFENPRIVEFNERLLISLGGRWDNPMFDGGDALRSLGDEVGPWIENAIELVEKEFTDSSCAKIAVKDPRICQLLPFWLRV
;
A
#
# COMPACT_ATOMS: atom_id res chain seq x y z
N MET A 1 -16.07 4.38 -3.89
CA MET A 1 -14.82 5.17 -3.90
C MET A 1 -14.67 5.79 -5.26
N ASP A 2 -14.40 7.09 -5.33
CA ASP A 2 -14.37 7.82 -6.60
C ASP A 2 -12.93 8.11 -7.04
N LYS A 3 -11.99 8.17 -6.08
CA LYS A 3 -10.55 8.34 -6.35
C LYS A 3 -9.67 7.59 -5.34
N VAL A 4 -8.64 6.95 -5.87
CA VAL A 4 -7.53 6.34 -5.12
C VAL A 4 -6.23 7.03 -5.50
N VAL A 5 -5.39 7.36 -4.52
CA VAL A 5 -4.05 7.90 -4.74
C VAL A 5 -3.01 6.97 -4.14
N PHE A 6 -2.13 6.43 -4.97
CA PHE A 6 -0.94 5.73 -4.50
C PHE A 6 0.21 6.72 -4.33
N VAL A 7 0.79 6.78 -3.13
CA VAL A 7 2.02 7.53 -2.87
C VAL A 7 3.19 6.57 -2.93
N LEU A 8 3.95 6.66 -4.03
CA LEU A 8 5.05 5.74 -4.33
C LEU A 8 6.41 6.38 -4.01
N GLY A 9 7.34 5.56 -3.54
CA GLY A 9 8.73 5.93 -3.32
C GLY A 9 9.40 5.00 -2.32
N ALA A 10 10.71 4.82 -2.48
CA ALA A 10 11.53 4.06 -1.55
C ALA A 10 11.54 4.68 -0.14
N HIS A 11 12.02 3.95 0.86
CA HIS A 11 12.25 4.50 2.20
C HIS A 11 13.15 5.74 2.11
N ARG A 12 12.90 6.72 3.01
CA ARG A 12 13.66 7.99 3.11
C ARG A 12 13.61 8.89 1.85
N SER A 13 12.65 8.70 0.95
CA SER A 13 12.46 9.53 -0.27
C SER A 13 11.51 10.73 -0.08
N GLY A 14 11.00 10.97 1.13
CA GLY A 14 10.05 12.06 1.40
C GLY A 14 8.58 11.70 1.14
N THR A 15 8.25 10.42 0.93
CA THR A 15 6.86 9.95 0.75
C THR A 15 5.95 10.34 1.91
N SER A 16 6.44 10.42 3.16
CA SER A 16 5.62 10.89 4.28
C SER A 16 5.16 12.35 4.12
N LEU A 17 5.99 13.23 3.54
CA LEU A 17 5.59 14.62 3.24
C LEU A 17 4.48 14.65 2.19
N VAL A 18 4.62 13.82 1.15
CA VAL A 18 3.59 13.69 0.10
C VAL A 18 2.31 13.11 0.67
N SER A 19 2.38 12.06 1.49
CA SER A 19 1.21 11.47 2.15
C SER A 19 0.50 12.46 3.07
N ALA A 20 1.25 13.28 3.83
CA ALA A 20 0.66 14.34 4.65
C ALA A 20 -0.05 15.41 3.80
N ALA A 21 0.53 15.78 2.66
CA ALA A 21 -0.09 16.72 1.72
C ALA A 21 -1.34 16.13 1.05
N VAL A 22 -1.33 14.84 0.71
CA VAL A 22 -2.49 14.13 0.15
C VAL A 22 -3.60 14.02 1.19
N HIS A 23 -3.26 13.68 2.42
CA HIS A 23 -4.22 13.63 3.53
C HIS A 23 -4.87 14.99 3.80
N SER A 24 -4.10 16.08 3.78
CA SER A 24 -4.65 17.44 3.97
C SER A 24 -5.58 17.90 2.84
N MET A 25 -5.55 17.24 1.67
CA MET A 25 -6.52 17.44 0.58
C MET A 25 -7.82 16.63 0.77
N GLY A 26 -8.01 15.98 1.91
CA GLY A 26 -9.21 15.21 2.26
C GLY A 26 -9.21 13.78 1.72
N PHE A 27 -8.03 13.18 1.58
CA PHE A 27 -7.90 11.74 1.32
C PHE A 27 -7.67 10.99 2.63
N GLU A 28 -8.45 9.93 2.85
CA GLU A 28 -8.26 9.04 4.00
C GLU A 28 -7.16 8.03 3.72
N LEU A 29 -6.30 7.76 4.70
CA LEU A 29 -5.23 6.76 4.57
C LEU A 29 -5.60 5.40 5.20
N GLY A 30 -6.75 5.33 5.89
CA GLY A 30 -7.34 4.12 6.46
C GLY A 30 -6.63 3.60 7.70
N GLY A 31 -7.38 2.97 8.61
CA GLY A 31 -6.86 2.38 9.85
C GLY A 31 -6.42 3.39 10.92
N ASP A 32 -6.11 2.89 12.13
CA ASP A 32 -5.55 3.70 13.21
C ASP A 32 -4.07 4.00 12.93
N PHE A 33 -3.70 5.28 12.81
CA PHE A 33 -2.32 5.73 12.57
C PHE A 33 -1.42 5.56 13.81
N GLU A 34 -1.28 4.35 14.32
CA GLU A 34 -0.42 4.03 15.48
C GLU A 34 1.04 3.79 15.10
N SER A 35 1.61 4.55 14.15
CA SER A 35 2.99 4.35 13.70
C SER A 35 3.92 5.52 13.99
N ALA A 36 3.56 6.41 14.93
CA ALA A 36 4.51 7.38 15.44
C ALA A 36 5.58 6.66 16.28
N ASN A 37 6.86 6.79 15.90
CA ASN A 37 7.99 6.29 16.68
C ASN A 37 9.05 7.40 16.84
N GLU A 38 10.15 7.12 17.56
CA GLU A 38 11.20 8.11 17.80
C GLU A 38 11.82 8.66 16.50
N GLU A 39 11.86 7.85 15.44
CA GLU A 39 12.41 8.26 14.14
C GLU A 39 11.41 9.09 13.30
N ASN A 40 10.10 8.91 13.51
CA ASN A 40 9.05 9.66 12.85
C ASN A 40 7.87 9.94 13.80
N PRO A 41 7.99 11.00 14.63
CA PRO A 41 6.98 11.34 15.64
C PRO A 41 5.61 11.72 15.07
N LYS A 42 5.52 11.99 13.76
CA LYS A 42 4.28 12.32 13.05
C LYS A 42 3.59 11.11 12.42
N GLY A 43 4.15 9.91 12.59
CA GLY A 43 3.66 8.68 11.98
C GLY A 43 4.13 8.51 10.54
N PHE A 44 4.14 7.26 10.06
CA PHE A 44 4.60 6.96 8.70
C PHE A 44 3.54 7.17 7.64
N PHE A 45 2.28 7.44 8.00
CA PHE A 45 1.15 7.55 7.06
C PHE A 45 0.95 6.26 6.24
N GLU A 46 1.36 5.11 6.81
CA GLU A 46 1.18 3.77 6.24
C GLU A 46 0.08 3.06 7.00
N ASN A 47 -0.82 2.38 6.28
CA ASN A 47 -1.80 1.51 6.90
C ASN A 47 -1.13 0.17 7.25
N PRO A 48 -1.06 -0.22 8.53
CA PRO A 48 -0.30 -1.39 8.97
C PRO A 48 -0.82 -2.71 8.39
N ARG A 49 -2.13 -2.82 8.14
CA ARG A 49 -2.71 -4.04 7.54
C ARG A 49 -2.39 -4.16 6.06
N ILE A 50 -2.34 -3.03 5.33
CA ILE A 50 -1.86 -3.00 3.94
C ILE A 50 -0.37 -3.33 3.87
N VAL A 51 0.45 -2.81 4.81
CA VAL A 51 1.88 -3.15 4.91
C VAL A 51 2.06 -4.65 5.12
N GLU A 52 1.32 -5.26 6.05
CA GLU A 52 1.37 -6.71 6.30
C GLU A 52 0.92 -7.53 5.08
N PHE A 53 -0.14 -7.11 4.40
CA PHE A 53 -0.57 -7.73 3.15
C PHE A 53 0.53 -7.67 2.08
N ASN A 54 1.12 -6.49 1.87
CA ASN A 54 2.17 -6.28 0.88
C ASN A 54 3.43 -7.09 1.19
N GLU A 55 3.83 -7.20 2.46
CA GLU A 55 4.97 -8.05 2.85
C GLU A 55 4.71 -9.52 2.49
N ARG A 56 3.51 -10.04 2.80
CA ARG A 56 3.14 -11.44 2.48
C ARG A 56 3.10 -11.71 0.98
N LEU A 57 2.50 -10.82 0.20
CA LEU A 57 2.46 -10.94 -1.25
C LEU A 57 3.85 -10.82 -1.86
N LEU A 58 4.67 -9.88 -1.39
CA LEU A 58 6.04 -9.71 -1.90
C LEU A 58 6.89 -10.97 -1.64
N ILE A 59 6.78 -11.55 -0.44
CA ILE A 59 7.47 -12.80 -0.08
C ILE A 59 6.97 -13.97 -0.94
N SER A 60 5.66 -14.09 -1.19
CA SER A 60 5.12 -15.19 -2.00
C SER A 60 5.59 -15.14 -3.44
N LEU A 61 5.86 -13.93 -3.96
CA LEU A 61 6.46 -13.70 -5.27
C LEU A 61 8.00 -13.88 -5.29
N GLY A 62 8.62 -14.24 -4.16
CA GLY A 62 10.08 -14.39 -4.02
C GLY A 62 10.85 -13.06 -3.87
N GLY A 63 10.13 -11.96 -3.68
CA GLY A 63 10.69 -10.62 -3.47
C GLY A 63 10.97 -10.31 -2.00
N ARG A 64 11.64 -9.17 -1.78
CA ARG A 64 11.87 -8.58 -0.46
C ARG A 64 11.94 -7.07 -0.58
N TRP A 65 11.53 -6.37 0.48
CA TRP A 65 11.50 -4.90 0.52
C TRP A 65 12.89 -4.26 0.32
N ASP A 66 13.96 -4.99 0.69
CA ASP A 66 15.36 -4.58 0.61
C ASP A 66 16.04 -4.98 -0.70
N ASN A 67 15.30 -5.58 -1.65
CA ASN A 67 15.84 -6.00 -2.94
C ASN A 67 15.33 -5.10 -4.09
N PRO A 68 16.04 -4.01 -4.44
CA PRO A 68 15.61 -3.09 -5.49
C PRO A 68 15.67 -3.70 -6.91
N MET A 69 16.33 -4.84 -7.09
CA MET A 69 16.46 -5.52 -8.39
C MET A 69 15.30 -6.48 -8.69
N PHE A 70 14.41 -6.70 -7.73
CA PHE A 70 13.26 -7.59 -7.90
C PHE A 70 12.22 -6.96 -8.84
N ASP A 71 11.87 -7.70 -9.90
CA ASP A 71 10.80 -7.34 -10.83
C ASP A 71 9.47 -7.98 -10.39
N GLY A 72 8.72 -7.25 -9.57
CA GLY A 72 7.41 -7.70 -9.11
C GLY A 72 6.37 -7.81 -10.23
N GLY A 73 6.53 -7.07 -11.33
CA GLY A 73 5.65 -7.19 -12.48
C GLY A 73 5.82 -8.53 -13.19
N ASP A 74 7.07 -9.00 -13.33
CA ASP A 74 7.37 -10.30 -13.92
C ASP A 74 6.97 -11.47 -13.02
N ALA A 75 7.27 -11.39 -11.73
CA ALA A 75 6.83 -12.39 -10.77
C ALA A 75 5.30 -12.52 -10.73
N LEU A 76 4.59 -11.38 -10.79
CA LEU A 76 3.12 -11.37 -10.83
C LEU A 76 2.55 -12.02 -12.10
N ARG A 77 3.18 -11.80 -13.26
CA ARG A 77 2.78 -12.48 -14.51
C ARG A 77 2.97 -14.00 -14.40
N SER A 78 4.05 -14.43 -13.75
CA SER A 78 4.38 -15.84 -13.55
C SER A 78 3.41 -16.54 -12.59
N LEU A 79 2.81 -15.81 -11.65
CA LEU A 79 1.81 -16.33 -10.71
C LEU A 79 0.51 -16.79 -11.41
N GLY A 80 0.18 -16.22 -12.57
CA GLY A 80 -0.96 -16.66 -13.39
C GLY A 80 -2.30 -16.57 -12.64
N ASP A 81 -3.07 -17.66 -12.65
CA ASP A 81 -4.41 -17.74 -12.04
C ASP A 81 -4.38 -17.69 -10.51
N GLU A 82 -3.24 -18.00 -9.89
CA GLU A 82 -3.09 -17.95 -8.42
C GLU A 82 -3.17 -16.51 -7.87
N VAL A 83 -3.15 -15.49 -8.74
CA VAL A 83 -3.33 -14.09 -8.34
C VAL A 83 -4.76 -13.75 -7.90
N GLY A 84 -5.77 -14.52 -8.35
CA GLY A 84 -7.18 -14.22 -8.10
C GLY A 84 -7.51 -14.11 -6.60
N PRO A 85 -7.18 -15.11 -5.77
CA PRO A 85 -7.40 -15.06 -4.32
C PRO A 85 -6.68 -13.89 -3.63
N TRP A 86 -5.51 -13.46 -4.13
CA TRP A 86 -4.81 -12.29 -3.60
C TRP A 86 -5.58 -11.00 -3.88
N ILE A 87 -6.14 -10.85 -5.09
CA ILE A 87 -6.97 -9.70 -5.46
C ILE A 87 -8.22 -9.66 -4.60
N GLU A 88 -8.94 -10.78 -4.45
CA GLU A 88 -10.14 -10.87 -3.60
C GLU A 88 -9.82 -10.47 -2.15
N ASN A 89 -8.72 -10.97 -1.59
CA ASN A 89 -8.29 -10.62 -0.25
C ASN A 89 -7.91 -9.13 -0.10
N ALA A 90 -7.29 -8.55 -1.14
CA ALA A 90 -6.96 -7.13 -1.15
C ALA A 90 -8.21 -6.24 -1.23
N ILE A 91 -9.21 -6.63 -2.04
CA ILE A 91 -10.50 -5.92 -2.13
C ILE A 91 -11.17 -5.93 -0.75
N GLU A 92 -11.31 -7.09 -0.12
CA GLU A 92 -11.92 -7.16 1.22
C GLU A 92 -11.15 -6.33 2.26
N LEU A 93 -9.83 -6.30 2.17
CA LEU A 93 -8.98 -5.51 3.05
C LEU A 93 -9.25 -4.01 2.85
N VAL A 94 -9.24 -3.54 1.60
CA VAL A 94 -9.53 -2.14 1.26
C VAL A 94 -10.96 -1.77 1.66
N GLU A 95 -11.93 -2.64 1.45
CA GLU A 95 -13.28 -2.38 1.95
C GLU A 95 -13.25 -2.21 3.46
N LYS A 96 -12.71 -3.18 4.24
CA LYS A 96 -12.67 -3.12 5.70
C LYS A 96 -11.94 -1.89 6.24
N GLU A 97 -10.77 -1.55 5.71
CA GLU A 97 -9.95 -0.43 6.20
C GLU A 97 -10.55 0.95 5.90
N PHE A 98 -11.45 1.02 4.92
CA PHE A 98 -12.04 2.27 4.46
C PHE A 98 -13.58 2.28 4.55
N THR A 99 -14.22 1.29 5.19
CA THR A 99 -15.70 1.14 5.25
C THR A 99 -16.37 2.28 6.03
N ASP A 100 -15.80 2.69 7.18
CA ASP A 100 -16.37 3.78 7.99
C ASP A 100 -16.01 5.17 7.45
N SER A 101 -15.25 5.22 6.35
CA SER A 101 -14.94 6.47 5.67
C SER A 101 -16.13 6.88 4.82
N SER A 102 -16.93 7.82 5.31
CA SER A 102 -17.81 8.64 4.43
C SER A 102 -17.05 9.35 3.28
N CYS A 103 -15.73 9.23 3.25
CA CYS A 103 -14.81 9.73 2.24
C CYS A 103 -14.73 8.82 1.01
N ALA A 104 -15.17 9.35 -0.14
CA ALA A 104 -14.98 8.74 -1.46
C ALA A 104 -13.53 8.80 -1.99
N LYS A 105 -12.57 9.30 -1.19
CA LYS A 105 -11.18 9.57 -1.58
C LYS A 105 -10.23 8.89 -0.61
N ILE A 106 -9.45 7.95 -1.11
CA ILE A 106 -8.49 7.20 -0.30
C ILE A 106 -7.08 7.35 -0.84
N ALA A 107 -6.10 7.29 0.05
CA ALA A 107 -4.69 7.27 -0.28
C ALA A 107 -4.04 6.03 0.33
N VAL A 108 -3.11 5.43 -0.41
CA VAL A 108 -2.34 4.27 0.05
C VAL A 108 -0.86 4.59 -0.11
N LYS A 109 -0.12 4.43 0.98
CA LYS A 109 1.33 4.57 1.01
C LYS A 109 1.92 3.32 1.62
N ASP A 110 2.80 2.67 0.87
CA ASP A 110 3.74 1.66 1.34
C ASP A 110 4.87 1.54 0.29
N PRO A 111 6.16 1.53 0.70
CA PRO A 111 7.28 1.47 -0.25
C PRO A 111 7.29 0.23 -1.16
N ARG A 112 6.76 -0.91 -0.71
CA ARG A 112 6.70 -2.16 -1.49
C ARG A 112 5.73 -2.06 -2.66
N ILE A 113 4.78 -1.11 -2.62
CA ILE A 113 3.93 -0.82 -3.77
C ILE A 113 4.76 -0.38 -4.97
N CYS A 114 5.99 0.14 -4.81
CA CYS A 114 6.87 0.38 -5.96
C CYS A 114 7.13 -0.89 -6.78
N GLN A 115 7.15 -2.07 -6.14
CA GLN A 115 7.33 -3.37 -6.78
C GLN A 115 5.99 -4.08 -7.06
N LEU A 116 4.97 -3.79 -6.26
CA LEU A 116 3.64 -4.39 -6.33
C LEU A 116 2.61 -3.53 -7.07
N LEU A 117 2.99 -2.39 -7.65
CA LEU A 117 2.05 -1.50 -8.34
C LEU A 117 1.23 -2.22 -9.42
N PRO A 118 1.80 -3.11 -10.26
CA PRO A 118 1.01 -3.85 -11.24
C PRO A 118 -0.09 -4.74 -10.60
N PHE A 119 0.11 -5.20 -9.36
CA PHE A 119 -0.92 -5.93 -8.61
C PHE A 119 -2.02 -4.97 -8.15
N TRP A 120 -1.65 -3.85 -7.50
CA TRP A 120 -2.61 -2.89 -6.95
C TRP A 120 -3.45 -2.17 -8.00
N LEU A 121 -2.99 -2.08 -9.25
CA LEU A 121 -3.81 -1.56 -10.36
C LEU A 121 -4.90 -2.54 -10.83
N ARG A 122 -4.89 -3.80 -10.34
CA ARG A 122 -5.90 -4.82 -10.64
C ARG A 122 -6.92 -5.00 -9.52
N VAL A 123 -6.68 -4.40 -8.36
CA VAL A 123 -7.56 -4.35 -7.19
C VAL A 123 -8.49 -3.17 -7.35
#